data_AF-A0A1I6WME7-F1
#
_entry.id   AF-A0A1I6WME7-F1
#
_cell.length_a   1.000
_cell.length_b   1.000
_cell.length_c   1.000
_cell.angle_alpha   90.00
_cell.angle_beta   90.00
_cell.angle_gamma   90.00
#
_symmetry.space_group_name_H-M   'P 1'
#
loop_
_entity.id
_entity.type
_entity.pdbx_description
1 polymer ?
#
loop_
_entity_poly.entity_id
_entity_poly.type
_entity_poly.pdbx_seq_one_letter_code
_entity_poly.pdbx_strand_id
1 'polypeptide(L)'
;FIAKAFADAGYAGNRPATATIITVEIVRKPPHQVGFAVHPRRWVVERFFAWISRNRRLWKDPEATIASARAFLYAAAVMILVRRLARSA
;
A
#
# COMPACT_ATOMS: atom_id res chain seq x y z
N PHE A 1 -3.44 -4.86 -16.72
CA PHE A 1 -2.34 -4.14 -16.07
C PHE A 1 -2.91 -3.07 -15.13
N ILE A 2 -2.17 -2.57 -14.14
CA ILE A 2 -2.68 -1.51 -13.23
C ILE A 2 -2.81 -0.20 -14.00
N ALA A 3 -4.02 0.37 -14.06
CA ALA A 3 -4.30 1.59 -14.82
C ALA A 3 -4.22 2.87 -13.98
N LYS A 4 -4.48 2.79 -12.67
CA LYS A 4 -4.58 3.96 -11.78
C LYS A 4 -4.01 3.67 -10.39
N ALA A 5 -3.24 4.61 -9.85
CA ALA A 5 -2.67 4.59 -8.51
C ALA A 5 -3.13 5.83 -7.72
N PHE A 6 -3.21 5.69 -6.39
CA PHE A 6 -3.52 6.79 -5.47
C PHE A 6 -2.27 7.13 -4.67
N ALA A 7 -1.92 8.41 -4.55
CA ALA A 7 -0.79 8.88 -3.78
C ALA A 7 -1.17 10.07 -2.90
N ASP A 8 -0.43 10.33 -1.83
CA ASP A 8 -0.70 11.48 -0.95
C ASP A 8 -0.10 12.79 -1.51
N ALA A 9 -0.41 13.89 -0.83
CA ALA A 9 0.00 15.23 -1.25
C ALA A 9 1.53 15.44 -1.34
N GLY A 10 2.35 14.63 -0.67
CA GLY A 10 3.81 14.67 -0.82
C GLY A 10 4.28 14.33 -2.23
N TYR A 11 3.47 13.59 -3.00
CA TYR A 11 3.71 13.25 -4.40
C TYR A 11 3.05 14.23 -5.38
N ALA A 12 2.64 15.43 -4.94
CA ALA A 12 1.98 16.43 -5.79
C ALA A 12 2.88 17.09 -6.87
N GLY A 13 4.05 16.53 -7.19
CA GLY A 13 5.00 17.11 -8.15
C GLY A 13 4.86 16.57 -9.57
N ASN A 14 5.48 17.26 -10.53
CA ASN A 14 5.54 16.79 -11.93
C ASN A 14 6.25 15.44 -12.07
N ARG A 15 7.21 15.17 -11.19
CA ARG A 15 8.04 13.96 -11.25
C ARG A 15 7.23 12.66 -11.12
N PRO A 16 6.37 12.47 -10.09
CA PRO A 16 5.50 11.29 -10.02
C PRO A 16 4.43 11.24 -11.11
N ALA A 17 3.98 12.38 -11.65
CA ALA A 17 3.02 12.41 -12.75
C ALA A 17 3.60 11.87 -14.09
N THR A 18 4.92 11.99 -14.29
CA THR A 18 5.60 11.55 -15.52
C THR A 18 6.47 10.30 -15.35
N ALA A 19 6.66 9.83 -14.11
CA ALA A 19 7.53 8.67 -13.82
C ALA A 19 6.96 7.32 -14.29
N THR A 20 5.68 7.25 -14.67
CA THR A 20 5.03 5.99 -15.01
C THR A 20 3.88 6.19 -15.99
N ILE A 21 3.52 5.13 -16.72
CA ILE A 21 2.34 5.06 -17.58
C ILE A 21 1.02 4.92 -16.79
N ILE A 22 1.11 4.71 -15.48
CA ILE A 22 -0.04 4.56 -14.59
C ILE A 22 -0.56 5.95 -14.21
N THR A 23 -1.87 6.19 -14.33
CA THR A 23 -2.47 7.45 -13.88
C THR A 23 -2.35 7.58 -12.36
N VAL A 24 -1.65 8.59 -11.87
CA VAL A 24 -1.51 8.86 -10.42
C VAL A 24 -2.52 9.93 -10.01
N GLU A 25 -3.47 9.55 -9.15
CA GLU A 25 -4.41 10.48 -8.52
C GLU A 25 -3.87 10.90 -7.14
N ILE A 26 -3.69 12.20 -6.94
CA ILE A 26 -3.22 12.76 -5.66
C ILE A 26 -4.41 12.99 -4.74
N VAL A 27 -4.47 12.20 -3.66
CA VAL A 27 -5.46 12.32 -2.60
C VAL A 27 -4.99 13.39 -1.60
N ARG A 28 -5.63 14.56 -1.65
CA ARG A 28 -5.31 15.70 -0.78
C ARG A 28 -6.23 15.78 0.44
N LYS A 29 -5.73 16.42 1.49
CA LYS A 29 -6.55 16.91 2.61
C LYS A 29 -7.52 17.99 2.10
N PRO A 30 -8.82 17.94 2.46
CA PRO A 30 -9.75 19.03 2.20
C PRO A 30 -9.23 20.36 2.82
N PRO A 31 -9.40 21.50 2.12
CA PRO A 31 -8.75 22.77 2.45
C PRO A 31 -9.09 23.37 3.83
N HIS A 32 -10.07 22.85 4.55
CA HIS A 32 -10.46 23.32 5.89
C HIS A 32 -10.67 22.19 6.90
N GLN A 33 -10.13 20.99 6.64
CA GLN A 33 -10.32 19.87 7.56
C GLN A 33 -9.59 20.11 8.90
N VAL A 34 -10.37 20.18 9.97
CA VAL A 34 -9.91 20.11 11.36
C VAL A 34 -10.19 18.70 11.88
N GLY A 35 -9.19 18.07 12.50
CA GLY A 35 -9.31 16.68 12.97
C GLY A 35 -9.17 15.62 11.87
N PHE A 36 -9.65 14.42 12.16
CA PHE A 36 -9.58 13.27 11.25
C PHE A 36 -10.71 13.30 10.22
N ALA A 37 -10.39 13.02 8.95
CA ALA A 37 -11.38 12.73 7.94
C ALA A 37 -10.96 11.51 7.13
N VAL A 38 -11.96 10.74 6.71
CA VAL A 38 -11.76 9.53 5.92
C VAL A 38 -11.37 9.93 4.50
N HIS A 39 -10.18 9.55 4.09
CA HIS A 39 -9.73 9.71 2.71
C HIS A 39 -10.16 8.52 1.86
N PRO A 40 -10.60 8.76 0.61
CA PRO A 40 -10.96 7.69 -0.29
C PRO A 40 -9.76 6.76 -0.50
N ARG A 41 -10.01 5.44 -0.38
CA ARG A 41 -9.04 4.33 -0.55
C ARG A 41 -7.82 4.29 0.38
N ARG A 42 -7.61 5.28 1.25
CA ARG A 42 -6.54 5.25 2.26
C ARG A 42 -6.62 4.01 3.16
N TRP A 43 -7.83 3.65 3.56
CA TRP A 43 -8.10 2.46 4.38
C TRP A 43 -7.63 1.15 3.72
N VAL A 44 -7.55 1.08 2.39
CA VAL A 44 -7.09 -0.13 1.68
C VAL A 44 -5.60 -0.36 1.93
N VAL A 45 -4.81 0.73 1.88
CA VAL A 45 -3.36 0.69 2.15
C VAL A 45 -3.10 0.37 3.61
N GLU A 46 -3.77 1.06 4.53
CA GLU A 46 -3.64 0.81 5.97
C GLU A 46 -4.04 -0.62 6.33
N ARG A 47 -5.12 -1.14 5.73
CA ARG A 47 -5.57 -2.52 5.92
C ARG A 47 -4.57 -3.54 5.37
N PHE A 48 -3.93 -3.24 4.23
CA PHE A 48 -2.86 -4.08 3.71
C PHE A 48 -1.70 -4.16 4.69
N PHE A 49 -1.22 -3.01 5.20
CA PHE A 49 -0.18 -2.96 6.22
C PHE A 49 -0.58 -3.71 7.49
N ALA A 50 -1.81 -3.55 7.96
CA ALA A 50 -2.32 -4.30 9.12
C ALA A 50 -2.27 -5.83 8.89
N TRP A 51 -2.53 -6.31 7.67
CA TRP A 51 -2.43 -7.74 7.37
C TRP A 51 -1.00 -8.25 7.31
N ILE A 52 -0.10 -7.54 6.60
CA ILE A 52 1.28 -7.99 6.43
C ILE A 52 2.09 -7.85 7.74
N SER A 53 1.77 -6.88 8.59
CA SER A 53 2.39 -6.70 9.91
C SER A 53 2.12 -7.85 10.88
N ARG A 54 1.16 -8.73 10.59
CA ARG A 54 1.00 -10.00 11.34
C ARG A 54 2.12 -10.99 11.05
N ASN A 55 2.87 -10.80 9.96
CA ASN A 55 4.10 -11.52 9.70
C ASN A 55 5.27 -10.81 10.38
N ARG A 56 5.73 -11.35 11.51
CA ARG A 56 6.83 -10.76 12.31
C ARG A 56 8.11 -10.51 11.50
N ARG A 57 8.36 -11.27 10.43
CA ARG A 57 9.52 -11.05 9.54
C ARG A 57 9.44 -9.76 8.71
N LEU A 58 8.26 -9.19 8.52
CA LEU A 58 8.08 -7.92 7.79
C LEU A 58 8.05 -6.70 8.72
N TRP A 59 8.36 -6.88 10.00
CA TRP A 59 8.34 -5.80 10.98
C TRP A 59 9.57 -4.89 10.81
N LYS A 60 9.32 -3.60 10.50
CA LYS A 60 10.34 -2.53 10.44
C LYS A 60 11.42 -2.73 9.37
N ASP A 61 11.06 -3.33 8.23
CA ASP A 61 11.98 -3.54 7.09
C ASP A 61 13.34 -4.13 7.54
N PRO A 62 13.34 -5.31 8.17
CA PRO A 62 14.55 -5.88 8.78
C PRO A 62 15.49 -6.49 7.73
N GLU A 63 15.13 -6.38 6.46
CA GLU A 63 15.73 -7.12 5.37
C GLU A 63 16.95 -6.37 4.84
N ALA A 64 18.09 -7.07 4.78
CA ALA A 64 19.36 -6.48 4.36
C ALA A 64 19.37 -6.07 2.87
N THR A 65 18.46 -6.63 2.06
CA THR A 65 18.42 -6.39 0.62
C THR A 65 17.00 -6.16 0.13
N ILE A 66 16.86 -5.36 -0.93
CA ILE A 66 15.57 -5.16 -1.61
C ILE A 66 15.01 -6.48 -2.16
N ALA A 67 15.90 -7.39 -2.58
CA ALA A 67 15.51 -8.70 -3.09
C ALA A 67 14.84 -9.56 -1.99
N SER A 68 15.44 -9.61 -0.79
CA SER A 68 14.87 -10.36 0.33
C SER A 68 13.59 -9.69 0.86
N ALA A 69 13.55 -8.36 0.97
CA ALA A 69 12.34 -7.60 1.29
C ALA A 69 11.18 -7.95 0.35
N ARG A 70 11.45 -7.98 -0.97
CA ARG A 70 10.47 -8.35 -1.99
C ARG A 70 9.99 -9.80 -1.82
N ALA A 71 10.91 -10.73 -1.58
CA ALA A 71 10.56 -12.14 -1.41
C ALA A 71 9.63 -12.37 -0.21
N PHE A 72 9.93 -11.75 0.94
CA PHE A 72 9.09 -11.87 2.13
C PHE A 72 7.75 -11.16 1.99
N LEU A 73 7.70 -10.03 1.29
CA LEU A 73 6.43 -9.36 0.96
C LEU A 73 5.51 -10.28 0.16
N TYR A 74 6.03 -10.94 -0.87
CA TYR A 74 5.26 -11.91 -1.65
C TYR A 74 4.85 -13.12 -0.83
N ALA A 75 5.75 -13.68 -0.02
CA ALA A 75 5.40 -14.79 0.86
C ALA A 75 4.26 -14.42 1.82
N ALA A 76 4.26 -13.22 2.40
CA ALA A 76 3.17 -12.74 3.25
C ALA A 76 1.85 -12.59 2.49
N ALA A 77 1.88 -12.04 1.27
CA ALA A 77 0.69 -11.92 0.43
C ALA A 77 0.10 -13.29 0.08
N VAL A 78 0.93 -14.26 -0.32
CA VAL A 78 0.50 -15.64 -0.61
C VAL A 78 -0.14 -16.28 0.62
N MET A 79 0.49 -16.17 1.79
CA MET A 79 -0.08 -16.71 3.02
C MET A 79 -1.43 -16.07 3.40
N ILE A 80 -1.66 -14.79 3.08
CA ILE A 80 -2.96 -14.14 3.28
C ILE A 80 -4.01 -14.73 2.32
N LEU A 81 -3.65 -14.90 1.04
CA LEU A 81 -4.54 -15.45 0.02
C LEU A 81 -4.93 -16.90 0.32
N VAL A 82 -3.96 -17.75 0.65
CA VAL A 82 -4.20 -19.17 1.01
C VAL A 82 -5.16 -19.27 2.21
N ARG A 83 -4.96 -18.47 3.26
CA ARG A 83 -5.86 -18.46 4.42
C ARG A 83 -7.27 -17.94 4.10
N ARG A 84 -7.43 -17.11 3.06
CA ARG A 84 -8.76 -16.68 2.62
C ARG A 84 -9.46 -17.77 1.84
N LEU A 85 -8.75 -18.40 0.90
CA LEU A 85 -9.27 -19.53 0.14
C LEU A 85 -9.74 -20.66 1.08
N ALA A 86 -8.92 -21.02 2.07
CA ALA A 86 -9.28 -22.03 3.05
C ALA A 86 -10.46 -21.67 3.99
N ARG A 87 -10.87 -20.40 4.07
CA ARG A 87 -12.08 -19.98 4.80
C ARG A 87 -13.32 -19.87 3.92
N SER A 88 -13.13 -19.86 2.61
CA SER A 88 -14.20 -19.74 1.61
C SER A 88 -14.56 -21.10 0.99
N ALA A 89 -13.73 -22.12 1.21
CA ALA A 89 -14.04 -23.53 0.99
C ALA A 89 -14.77 -24.08 2.21
#